data_AF-A0A3D9ZAZ4-F1
#
_entry.id   AF-A0A3D9ZAZ4-F1
#
_cell.length_a   1.000
_cell.length_b   1.000
_cell.length_c   1.000
_cell.angle_alpha   90.00
_cell.angle_beta   90.00
_cell.angle_gamma   90.00
#
_symmetry.space_group_name_H-M   'P 1'
#
loop_
_entity.id
_entity.type
_entity.pdbx_description
1 polymer ?
#
loop_
_entity_poly.entity_id
_entity_poly.type
_entity_poly.pdbx_seq_one_letter_code
_entity_poly.pdbx_strand_id
1 'polypeptide(L)'
;MSRMVTLAPSPRLAPFVASLGWYEADLPDGREMAIPTGTAQLVVNLDRDELSWHDTAGRRHTRAGAGFCPPRSAALEIDTAQQRRSICVVFRPAGAYPFVGNVDALDEPVVALDDLWGPTDLRERLCSAPTPRAALEVLKAHLESRAATTKPDQRIAAAANALSRGQGVAGASDRLGMTTGTLRRRFAAQVGLTPKRFARVRRLQRLLDAGGDWAEKAAAVGYFDQTHMISDFRALTGMTPTAYRPRSAGERNHVSLPRPAARRSAPR
;
A
#
# COMPACT_ATOMS: atom_id res chain seq x y z
N MET A 1 -13.57 6.79 -18.42
CA MET A 1 -14.34 6.80 -17.15
C MET A 1 -13.85 5.65 -16.28
N SER A 2 -13.77 5.81 -14.96
CA SER A 2 -13.42 4.74 -14.03
C SER A 2 -14.67 4.18 -13.35
N ARG A 3 -14.66 2.89 -13.05
CA ARG A 3 -15.69 2.14 -12.33
C ARG A 3 -15.07 1.56 -11.07
N MET A 4 -15.68 1.83 -9.93
CA MET A 4 -15.24 1.28 -8.64
C MET A 4 -16.42 0.64 -7.93
N VAL A 5 -16.23 -0.60 -7.48
CA VAL A 5 -17.21 -1.33 -6.65
C VAL A 5 -16.51 -1.72 -5.36
N THR A 6 -17.10 -1.39 -4.22
CA THR A 6 -16.56 -1.76 -2.92
C THR A 6 -17.43 -2.80 -2.22
N LEU A 7 -16.79 -3.61 -1.38
CA LEU A 7 -17.44 -4.56 -0.50
C LEU A 7 -16.92 -4.33 0.91
N ALA A 8 -17.85 -4.16 1.86
CA ALA A 8 -17.50 -4.08 3.27
C ALA A 8 -16.92 -5.43 3.73
N PRO A 9 -15.88 -5.43 4.57
CA PRO A 9 -15.38 -6.65 5.17
C PRO A 9 -16.46 -7.28 6.05
N SER A 10 -16.49 -8.61 6.14
CA SER A 10 -17.34 -9.31 7.11
C SER A 10 -16.89 -9.02 8.55
N PRO A 11 -17.71 -9.32 9.57
CA PRO A 11 -17.30 -9.17 10.97
C PRO A 11 -16.00 -9.92 11.31
N ARG A 12 -15.72 -11.06 10.66
CA ARG A 12 -14.48 -11.82 10.84
C ARG A 12 -13.26 -11.11 10.26
N LEU A 13 -13.42 -10.43 9.13
CA LEU A 13 -12.33 -9.69 8.46
C LEU A 13 -12.19 -8.24 8.95
N ALA A 14 -13.23 -7.66 9.54
CA ALA A 14 -13.25 -6.26 9.97
C ALA A 14 -12.09 -5.86 10.92
N PRO A 15 -11.54 -6.73 11.79
CA PRO A 15 -10.33 -6.36 12.54
C PRO A 15 -9.08 -6.17 11.67
N PHE A 16 -9.04 -6.75 10.47
CA PHE A 16 -7.84 -6.91 9.66
C PHE A 16 -7.88 -6.17 8.32
N VAL A 17 -9.05 -6.12 7.67
CA VAL A 17 -9.24 -5.63 6.30
C VAL A 17 -10.01 -4.32 6.32
N ALA A 18 -9.35 -3.21 5.96
CA ALA A 18 -9.95 -1.89 5.91
C ALA A 18 -11.02 -1.79 4.81
N SER A 19 -10.71 -2.32 3.61
CA SER A 19 -11.62 -2.29 2.47
C SER A 19 -11.28 -3.39 1.45
N LEU A 20 -12.30 -3.86 0.74
CA LEU A 20 -12.17 -4.62 -0.49
C LEU A 20 -12.75 -3.79 -1.63
N GLY A 21 -11.99 -3.63 -2.71
CA GLY A 21 -12.38 -2.82 -3.86
C GLY A 21 -12.06 -3.52 -5.16
N TRP A 22 -13.01 -3.49 -6.08
CA TRP A 22 -12.82 -3.83 -7.48
C TRP A 22 -12.75 -2.51 -8.26
N TYR A 23 -11.78 -2.41 -9.15
CA TYR A 23 -11.50 -1.19 -9.90
C TYR A 23 -11.33 -1.52 -11.38
N GLU A 24 -11.91 -0.68 -12.23
CA GLU A 24 -11.68 -0.68 -13.66
C GLU A 24 -11.55 0.75 -14.18
N ALA A 25 -10.56 1.02 -15.00
CA ALA A 25 -10.41 2.29 -15.67
C ALA A 25 -9.63 2.15 -16.97
N ASP A 26 -10.00 2.98 -17.95
CA ASP A 26 -9.22 3.17 -19.15
C ASP A 26 -8.00 4.05 -18.82
N LEU A 27 -6.88 3.40 -18.50
CA LEU A 27 -5.61 4.04 -18.19
C LEU A 27 -4.68 3.95 -19.41
N PRO A 28 -4.11 5.07 -19.89
CA PRO A 28 -3.16 5.05 -21.00
C PRO A 28 -1.90 4.26 -20.62
N ASP A 29 -1.25 3.63 -21.60
CA ASP A 29 0.04 2.97 -21.39
C ASP A 29 1.08 3.99 -20.91
N GLY A 30 1.71 3.68 -19.79
CA GLY A 30 2.68 4.54 -19.15
C GLY A 30 3.11 3.99 -17.81
N ARG A 31 3.75 4.87 -17.03
CA ARG A 31 4.21 4.56 -15.69
C ARG A 31 3.70 5.60 -14.71
N GLU A 32 3.68 5.22 -13.46
CA GLU A 32 3.33 6.13 -12.38
C GLU A 32 4.03 5.77 -11.08
N MET A 33 4.06 6.73 -10.17
CA MET A 33 4.53 6.53 -8.81
C MET A 33 3.36 6.16 -7.90
N ALA A 34 3.41 4.96 -7.34
CA ALA A 34 2.58 4.54 -6.23
C ALA A 34 3.18 5.03 -4.91
N ILE A 35 2.53 6.04 -4.32
CA ILE A 35 2.95 6.68 -3.07
C ILE A 35 2.71 5.74 -1.88
N PRO A 36 3.66 5.64 -0.92
CA PRO A 36 3.53 4.75 0.22
C PRO A 36 2.40 5.20 1.15
N THR A 37 1.54 4.25 1.52
CA THR A 37 0.40 4.45 2.44
C THR A 37 0.71 4.01 3.87
N GLY A 38 1.74 3.18 4.06
CA GLY A 38 2.13 2.59 5.33
C GLY A 38 1.26 1.39 5.73
N THR A 39 0.35 0.94 4.86
CA THR A 39 -0.48 -0.24 5.06
C THR A 39 -0.24 -1.26 3.95
N ALA A 40 -0.45 -2.53 4.27
CA ALA A 40 -0.24 -3.61 3.32
C ALA A 40 -1.43 -3.68 2.37
N GLN A 41 -1.19 -4.19 1.17
CA GLN A 41 -2.23 -4.42 0.19
C GLN A 41 -2.12 -5.83 -0.37
N LEU A 42 -3.24 -6.39 -0.81
CA LEU A 42 -3.25 -7.51 -1.76
C LEU A 42 -3.84 -6.97 -3.05
N VAL A 43 -3.20 -7.27 -4.17
CA VAL A 43 -3.63 -6.83 -5.50
C VAL A 43 -3.77 -8.03 -6.40
N VAL A 44 -4.90 -8.12 -7.10
CA VAL A 44 -5.13 -9.11 -8.16
C VAL A 44 -5.41 -8.36 -9.46
N ASN A 45 -4.53 -8.49 -10.44
CA ASN A 45 -4.71 -8.02 -11.80
C ASN A 45 -5.64 -9.00 -12.56
N LEU A 46 -6.77 -8.49 -13.03
CA LEU A 46 -7.80 -9.29 -13.72
C LEU A 46 -7.64 -9.29 -15.25
N ASP A 47 -6.77 -8.44 -15.80
CA ASP A 47 -6.51 -8.35 -17.24
C ASP A 47 -5.37 -9.28 -17.65
N ARG A 48 -4.19 -9.09 -17.04
CA ARG A 48 -3.00 -9.92 -17.28
C ARG A 48 -2.65 -10.70 -16.04
N ASP A 49 -2.10 -11.90 -16.22
CA ASP A 49 -1.52 -12.66 -15.11
C ASP A 49 -0.12 -12.14 -14.77
N GLU A 50 -0.03 -10.84 -14.51
CA GLU A 50 1.23 -10.16 -14.24
C GLU A 50 1.04 -8.95 -13.33
N LEU A 51 1.90 -8.82 -12.33
CA LEU A 51 2.19 -7.58 -11.60
C LEU A 51 3.64 -7.18 -11.88
N SER A 52 3.94 -5.89 -12.00
CA SER A 52 5.24 -5.34 -12.35
C SER A 52 5.52 -4.02 -11.64
N TRP A 53 6.81 -3.78 -11.48
CA TRP A 53 7.33 -2.53 -10.93
C TRP A 53 8.73 -2.27 -11.47
N HIS A 54 9.22 -1.06 -11.26
CA HIS A 54 10.58 -0.68 -11.57
C HIS A 54 11.39 -0.41 -10.30
N ASP A 55 12.62 -0.91 -10.26
CA ASP A 55 13.58 -0.54 -9.21
C ASP A 55 14.20 0.84 -9.47
N THR A 56 15.01 1.32 -8.53
CA THR A 56 15.67 2.64 -8.63
C THR A 56 16.68 2.73 -9.77
N ALA A 57 17.11 1.59 -10.34
CA ALA A 57 17.95 1.54 -11.55
C ALA A 57 17.10 1.50 -12.84
N GLY A 58 15.77 1.55 -12.72
CA GLY A 58 14.82 1.50 -13.83
C GLY A 58 14.55 0.09 -14.36
N ARG A 59 15.11 -0.96 -13.73
CA ARG A 59 14.90 -2.34 -14.17
C ARG A 59 13.48 -2.77 -13.83
N ARG A 60 12.80 -3.38 -14.81
CA ARG A 60 11.45 -3.93 -14.66
C ARG A 60 11.52 -5.29 -13.98
N HIS A 61 10.69 -5.47 -12.98
CA HIS A 61 10.47 -6.73 -12.27
C HIS A 61 9.03 -7.17 -12.47
N THR A 62 8.77 -8.48 -12.46
CA THR A 62 7.42 -9.03 -12.63
C THR A 62 7.14 -10.19 -11.67
N ARG A 63 5.87 -10.38 -11.31
CA ARG A 63 5.32 -11.51 -10.55
C ARG A 63 3.99 -11.92 -11.16
N ALA A 64 3.44 -13.06 -10.73
CA ALA A 64 2.09 -13.50 -11.10
C ALA A 64 1.04 -12.42 -10.79
N GLY A 65 -0.10 -12.49 -11.46
CA GLY A 65 -1.17 -11.50 -11.41
C GLY A 65 -1.89 -11.39 -10.07
N ALA A 66 -1.54 -12.19 -9.07
CA ALA A 66 -2.03 -12.06 -7.71
C ALA A 66 -0.84 -11.95 -6.74
N GLY A 67 -0.78 -10.84 -6.01
CA GLY A 67 0.36 -10.54 -5.14
C GLY A 67 0.00 -9.79 -3.88
N PHE A 68 0.82 -10.00 -2.85
CA PHE A 68 0.86 -9.22 -1.63
C PHE A 68 1.89 -8.10 -1.74
N CYS A 69 1.48 -6.89 -1.41
CA CYS A 69 2.33 -5.71 -1.38
C CYS A 69 2.57 -5.31 0.09
N PRO A 70 3.74 -5.60 0.67
CA PRO A 70 4.05 -5.18 2.04
C PRO A 70 4.07 -3.65 2.15
N PRO A 71 3.93 -3.10 3.37
CA PRO A 71 4.00 -1.67 3.60
C PRO A 71 5.37 -1.12 3.24
N ARG A 72 5.39 -0.04 2.45
CA ARG A 72 6.64 0.59 1.99
C ARG A 72 6.84 1.95 2.66
N SER A 73 8.10 2.37 2.74
CA SER A 73 8.50 3.73 3.10
C SER A 73 9.17 4.48 1.96
N ALA A 74 8.91 4.06 0.73
CA ALA A 74 9.32 4.72 -0.50
C ALA A 74 8.27 4.45 -1.58
N ALA A 75 8.12 5.38 -2.52
CA ALA A 75 7.24 5.20 -3.66
C ALA A 75 7.80 4.15 -4.61
N LEU A 76 6.89 3.50 -5.33
CA LEU A 76 7.20 2.42 -6.27
C LEU A 76 6.72 2.84 -7.65
N GLU A 77 7.60 2.76 -8.65
CA GLU A 77 7.21 2.99 -10.03
C GLU A 77 6.55 1.73 -10.58
N ILE A 78 5.34 1.87 -11.14
CA ILE A 78 4.52 0.75 -11.63
C ILE A 78 3.91 1.04 -13.00
N ASP A 79 3.61 -0.01 -13.75
CA ASP A 79 2.99 0.09 -15.08
C ASP A 79 1.48 0.35 -14.93
N THR A 80 0.96 1.41 -15.56
CA THR A 80 -0.48 1.77 -15.50
C THR A 80 -1.35 0.71 -16.16
N ALA A 81 -0.82 -0.02 -17.16
CA ALA A 81 -1.51 -1.10 -17.85
C ALA A 81 -2.01 -2.19 -16.90
N GLN A 82 -1.30 -2.45 -15.80
CA GLN A 82 -1.65 -3.50 -14.83
C GLN A 82 -2.69 -3.05 -13.79
N GLN A 83 -3.09 -1.79 -13.81
CA GLN A 83 -4.12 -1.25 -12.92
C GLN A 83 -5.47 -1.07 -13.60
N ARG A 84 -5.55 -1.31 -14.91
CA ARG A 84 -6.76 -1.10 -15.71
C ARG A 84 -7.95 -1.88 -15.20
N ARG A 85 -7.73 -3.09 -14.70
CA ARG A 85 -8.77 -3.92 -14.09
C ARG A 85 -8.17 -4.75 -12.98
N SER A 86 -8.50 -4.43 -11.73
CA SER A 86 -7.89 -5.07 -10.57
C SER A 86 -8.84 -5.17 -9.39
N ILE A 87 -8.51 -6.08 -8.47
CA ILE A 87 -9.10 -6.11 -7.13
C ILE A 87 -8.00 -5.77 -6.14
N CYS A 88 -8.32 -4.92 -5.17
CA CYS A 88 -7.42 -4.53 -4.09
C CYS A 88 -8.06 -4.78 -2.73
N VAL A 89 -7.28 -5.39 -1.84
CA VAL A 89 -7.55 -5.45 -0.40
C VAL A 89 -6.62 -4.45 0.26
N VAL A 90 -7.16 -3.55 1.07
CA VAL A 90 -6.35 -2.70 1.95
C VAL A 90 -6.44 -3.26 3.35
N PHE A 91 -5.29 -3.64 3.93
CA PHE A 91 -5.25 -4.11 5.31
C PHE A 91 -5.22 -2.93 6.29
N ARG A 92 -5.83 -3.10 7.46
CA ARG A 92 -5.56 -2.24 8.62
C ARG A 92 -4.09 -2.40 9.03
N PRO A 93 -3.51 -1.44 9.78
CA PRO A 93 -2.18 -1.62 10.34
C PRO A 93 -2.11 -2.92 11.17
N ALA A 94 -1.05 -3.71 10.97
CA ALA A 94 -0.89 -5.09 11.49
C ALA A 94 -1.93 -6.12 11.01
N GLY A 95 -2.90 -5.73 10.19
CA GLY A 95 -4.01 -6.58 9.73
C GLY A 95 -3.60 -7.68 8.75
N ALA A 96 -2.47 -7.52 8.05
CA ALA A 96 -1.95 -8.57 7.17
C ALA A 96 -1.31 -9.74 7.92
N TYR A 97 -0.87 -9.54 9.16
CA TYR A 97 -0.09 -10.51 9.93
C TYR A 97 -0.73 -11.92 10.03
N PRO A 98 -2.05 -12.07 10.24
CA PRO A 98 -2.69 -13.39 10.25
C PRO A 98 -2.66 -14.13 8.91
N PHE A 99 -2.39 -13.43 7.81
CA PHE A 99 -2.44 -14.00 6.46
C PHE A 99 -1.06 -14.32 5.90
N VAL A 100 -0.02 -13.60 6.35
CA VAL A 100 1.33 -13.70 5.76
C VAL A 100 2.44 -13.93 6.80
N GLY A 101 2.11 -13.93 8.10
CA GLY A 101 3.10 -14.04 9.16
C GLY A 101 3.99 -12.80 9.24
N ASN A 102 5.30 -12.99 9.45
CA ASN A 102 6.25 -11.91 9.65
C ASN A 102 6.38 -11.01 8.40
N VAL A 103 5.73 -9.86 8.42
CA VAL A 103 5.68 -8.92 7.29
C VAL A 103 7.05 -8.27 7.04
N ASP A 104 7.87 -8.10 8.08
CA ASP A 104 9.22 -7.50 7.97
C ASP A 104 10.22 -8.41 7.26
N ALA A 105 9.92 -9.71 7.15
CA ALA A 105 10.75 -10.68 6.45
C ALA A 105 10.49 -10.70 4.93
N LEU A 106 9.58 -9.87 4.43
CA LEU A 106 9.23 -9.77 3.02
C LEU A 106 10.05 -8.64 2.39
N ASP A 107 11.14 -9.00 1.71
CA ASP A 107 12.10 -8.04 1.16
C ASP A 107 11.70 -7.47 -0.21
N GLU A 108 10.64 -8.01 -0.82
CA GLU A 108 10.16 -7.58 -2.13
C GLU A 108 8.95 -6.65 -2.05
N PRO A 109 8.83 -5.67 -2.96
CA PRO A 109 7.69 -4.75 -2.96
C PRO A 109 6.37 -5.41 -3.43
N VAL A 110 6.47 -6.56 -4.10
CA VAL A 110 5.36 -7.42 -4.51
C VAL A 110 5.80 -8.87 -4.35
N VAL A 111 5.11 -9.63 -3.51
CA VAL A 111 5.33 -11.06 -3.27
C VAL A 111 4.19 -11.84 -3.92
N ALA A 112 4.49 -12.89 -4.69
CA ALA A 112 3.42 -13.69 -5.31
C ALA A 112 2.60 -14.40 -4.21
N LEU A 113 1.29 -14.54 -4.41
CA LEU A 113 0.45 -15.20 -3.40
C LEU A 113 0.83 -16.67 -3.23
N ASP A 114 1.25 -17.36 -4.30
CA ASP A 114 1.66 -18.76 -4.23
C ASP A 114 2.86 -18.98 -3.29
N ASP A 115 3.78 -18.01 -3.22
CA ASP A 115 4.94 -18.06 -2.32
C ASP A 115 4.53 -17.94 -0.84
N LEU A 116 3.40 -17.28 -0.57
CA LEU A 116 2.88 -17.06 0.79
C LEU A 116 1.90 -18.15 1.22
N TRP A 117 1.09 -18.62 0.29
CA TRP A 117 -0.12 -19.38 0.55
C TRP A 117 -0.10 -20.79 -0.01
N GLY A 118 0.98 -21.15 -0.72
CA GLY A 118 1.02 -22.31 -1.61
C GLY A 118 0.17 -22.07 -2.86
N PRO A 119 0.23 -22.99 -3.84
CA PRO A 119 -0.53 -22.89 -5.09
C PRO A 119 -2.00 -22.54 -4.85
N THR A 120 -2.50 -21.49 -5.50
CA THR A 120 -3.90 -21.07 -5.40
C THR A 120 -4.51 -20.71 -6.74
N ASP A 121 -5.78 -21.08 -6.93
CA ASP A 121 -6.60 -20.74 -8.11
C ASP A 121 -7.38 -19.42 -7.94
N LEU A 122 -6.91 -18.55 -7.03
CA LEU A 122 -7.69 -17.39 -6.58
C LEU A 122 -7.92 -16.44 -7.75
N ARG A 123 -6.89 -16.18 -8.56
CA ARG A 123 -7.00 -15.25 -9.68
C ARG A 123 -7.99 -15.76 -10.72
N GLU A 124 -7.91 -17.04 -11.08
CA GLU A 124 -8.79 -17.72 -12.02
C GLU A 124 -10.24 -17.57 -11.58
N ARG A 125 -10.53 -17.91 -10.32
CA ARG A 125 -11.88 -17.78 -9.74
C ARG A 125 -12.40 -16.34 -9.75
N LEU A 126 -11.53 -15.35 -9.52
CA LEU A 126 -11.89 -13.94 -9.58
C LEU A 126 -12.16 -13.46 -11.01
N CYS A 127 -11.37 -13.93 -11.99
CA CYS A 127 -11.56 -13.66 -13.41
C CYS A 127 -12.85 -14.31 -13.96
N SER A 128 -13.19 -15.51 -13.49
CA SER A 128 -14.41 -16.22 -13.89
C SER A 128 -15.69 -15.71 -13.22
N ALA A 129 -15.60 -14.81 -12.24
CA ALA A 129 -16.77 -14.31 -11.54
C ALA A 129 -17.65 -13.44 -12.46
N PRO A 130 -18.99 -13.65 -12.45
CA PRO A 130 -19.88 -13.02 -13.44
C PRO A 130 -20.05 -11.51 -13.25
N THR A 131 -19.75 -10.99 -12.05
CA THR A 131 -19.86 -9.56 -11.76
C THR A 131 -18.72 -9.10 -10.83
N PRO A 132 -18.37 -7.79 -10.82
CA PRO A 132 -17.43 -7.23 -9.84
C PRO A 132 -17.78 -7.56 -8.39
N ARG A 133 -19.08 -7.55 -8.06
CA ARG A 133 -19.56 -7.88 -6.72
C ARG A 133 -19.32 -9.35 -6.40
N ALA A 134 -19.63 -10.26 -7.31
CA ALA A 134 -19.37 -11.70 -7.14
C ALA A 134 -17.87 -11.99 -6.97
N ALA A 135 -17.00 -11.31 -7.72
CA ALA A 135 -15.56 -11.42 -7.55
C ALA A 135 -15.11 -11.01 -6.14
N LEU A 136 -15.65 -9.89 -5.63
CA LEU A 136 -15.35 -9.45 -4.26
C LEU A 136 -15.86 -10.43 -3.19
N GLU A 137 -17.01 -11.08 -3.40
CA GLU A 137 -17.51 -12.12 -2.49
C GLU A 137 -16.61 -13.37 -2.50
N VAL A 138 -16.10 -13.78 -3.67
CA VAL A 138 -15.11 -14.86 -3.80
C VAL A 138 -13.83 -14.52 -3.02
N LEU A 139 -13.31 -13.31 -3.20
CA LEU A 139 -12.12 -12.85 -2.48
C LEU A 139 -12.36 -12.80 -0.96
N LYS A 140 -13.52 -12.30 -0.53
CA LYS A 140 -13.90 -12.24 0.88
C LYS A 140 -13.91 -13.62 1.51
N ALA A 141 -14.58 -14.59 0.88
CA ALA A 141 -14.60 -15.99 1.34
C ALA A 141 -13.20 -16.62 1.36
N HIS A 142 -12.36 -16.33 0.36
CA HIS A 142 -10.98 -16.81 0.36
C HIS A 142 -10.18 -16.27 1.56
N LEU A 143 -10.26 -14.96 1.82
CA LEU A 143 -9.60 -14.36 2.99
C LEU A 143 -10.15 -14.92 4.30
N GLU A 144 -11.45 -15.15 4.42
CA GLU A 144 -12.04 -15.77 5.62
C GLU A 144 -11.51 -17.17 5.89
N SER A 145 -11.30 -17.97 4.83
CA SER A 145 -10.71 -19.31 4.95
C SER A 145 -9.24 -19.28 5.34
N ARG A 146 -8.53 -18.20 5.00
CA ARG A 146 -7.09 -18.00 5.25
C ARG A 146 -6.79 -17.33 6.59
N ALA A 147 -7.76 -16.64 7.19
CA ALA A 147 -7.54 -15.93 8.44
C ALA A 147 -7.04 -16.90 9.52
N ALA A 148 -5.74 -16.88 9.81
CA ALA A 148 -5.13 -17.81 10.73
C ALA A 148 -5.64 -17.65 12.17
N THR A 149 -5.42 -18.67 12.98
CA THR A 149 -5.65 -18.61 14.44
C THR A 149 -4.73 -17.59 15.12
N THR A 150 -3.58 -17.30 14.52
CA THR A 150 -2.61 -16.31 15.01
C THR A 150 -3.18 -14.89 14.86
N LYS A 151 -3.52 -14.28 16.00
CA LYS A 151 -3.99 -12.89 16.05
C LYS A 151 -2.81 -11.92 16.15
N PRO A 152 -2.90 -10.73 15.52
CA PRO A 152 -1.93 -9.67 15.75
C PRO A 152 -1.96 -9.27 17.23
N ASP A 153 -0.81 -8.82 17.75
CA ASP A 153 -0.70 -8.30 19.11
C ASP A 153 -1.52 -7.01 19.15
N GLN A 154 -2.60 -7.01 19.93
CA GLN A 154 -3.52 -5.88 20.00
C GLN A 154 -2.83 -4.59 20.44
N ARG A 155 -1.74 -4.71 21.22
CA ARG A 155 -0.90 -3.56 21.59
C ARG A 155 -0.20 -2.96 20.38
N ILE A 156 0.29 -3.80 19.47
CA ILE A 156 0.92 -3.34 18.22
C ILE A 156 -0.10 -2.68 17.29
N ALA A 157 -1.29 -3.28 17.15
CA ALA A 157 -2.38 -2.65 16.40
C ALA A 157 -2.78 -1.29 16.99
N ALA A 158 -2.89 -1.20 18.33
CA ALA A 158 -3.16 0.06 19.03
C ALA A 158 -2.04 1.09 18.82
N ALA A 159 -0.78 0.68 18.90
CA ALA A 159 0.38 1.52 18.61
C ALA A 159 0.30 2.09 17.19
N ALA A 160 0.06 1.24 16.19
CA ALA A 160 0.02 1.65 14.79
C ALA A 160 -1.17 2.60 14.53
N ASN A 161 -2.32 2.38 15.17
CA ASN A 161 -3.45 3.30 15.13
C ASN A 161 -3.13 4.66 15.78
N ALA A 162 -2.42 4.67 16.91
CA ALA A 162 -1.95 5.89 17.57
C ALA A 162 -0.97 6.69 16.68
N LEU A 163 0.03 6.02 16.12
CA LEU A 163 0.99 6.64 15.19
C LEU A 163 0.28 7.16 13.92
N SER A 164 -0.73 6.45 13.43
CA SER A 164 -1.54 6.90 12.29
C SER A 164 -2.27 8.21 12.54
N ARG A 165 -2.60 8.51 13.81
CA ARG A 165 -3.20 9.77 14.26
C ARG A 165 -2.17 10.85 14.61
N GLY A 166 -0.88 10.60 14.36
CA GLY A 166 0.20 11.57 14.62
C GLY A 166 0.76 11.55 16.05
N GLN A 167 0.39 10.58 16.89
CA GLN A 167 0.99 10.45 18.21
C GLN A 167 2.45 9.99 18.11
N GLY A 168 3.30 10.43 19.04
CA GLY A 168 4.72 10.08 19.05
C GLY A 168 5.01 8.64 19.46
N VAL A 169 6.15 8.11 19.02
CA VAL A 169 6.60 6.72 19.31
C VAL A 169 6.89 6.49 20.80
N ALA A 170 7.43 7.50 21.50
CA ALA A 170 7.69 7.42 22.95
C ALA A 170 6.39 7.19 23.73
N GLY A 171 5.38 8.03 23.49
CA GLY A 171 4.06 7.88 24.12
C GLY A 171 3.33 6.58 23.75
N ALA A 172 3.68 5.93 22.64
CA ALA A 172 3.18 4.60 22.32
C ALA A 172 3.89 3.49 23.11
N SER A 173 5.18 3.62 23.41
CA SER A 173 5.94 2.61 24.18
C SER A 173 5.47 2.54 25.63
N ASP A 174 5.34 3.70 26.26
CA ASP A 174 4.97 3.82 27.68
C ASP A 174 3.56 3.28 27.94
N ARG A 175 2.61 3.60 27.06
CA ARG A 175 1.21 3.14 27.18
C ARG A 175 1.06 1.62 27.00
N LEU A 176 2.02 0.96 26.37
CA LEU A 176 1.92 -0.46 26.02
C LEU A 176 2.78 -1.36 26.90
N GLY A 177 3.52 -0.79 27.86
CA GLY A 177 4.40 -1.52 28.77
C GLY A 177 5.50 -2.29 28.04
N MET A 178 6.05 -1.72 26.97
CA MET A 178 7.11 -2.36 26.17
C MET A 178 8.37 -1.50 26.15
N THR A 179 9.53 -2.15 26.22
CA THR A 179 10.80 -1.49 25.89
C THR A 179 10.81 -1.06 24.42
N THR A 180 11.53 0.02 24.10
CA THR A 180 11.64 0.52 22.72
C THR A 180 12.15 -0.54 21.75
N GLY A 181 13.11 -1.38 22.16
CA GLY A 181 13.62 -2.50 21.35
C GLY A 181 12.55 -3.56 21.07
N THR A 182 11.77 -3.93 22.09
CA THR A 182 10.67 -4.91 21.94
C THR A 182 9.57 -4.36 21.04
N LEU A 183 9.16 -3.10 21.25
CA LEU A 183 8.19 -2.42 20.40
C LEU A 183 8.69 -2.41 18.95
N ARG A 184 9.93 -1.95 18.70
CA ARG A 184 10.49 -1.90 17.35
C ARG A 184 10.42 -3.25 16.64
N ARG A 185 10.89 -4.32 17.29
CA ARG A 185 10.94 -5.68 16.71
C ARG A 185 9.54 -6.21 16.42
N ARG A 186 8.63 -6.18 17.40
CA ARG A 186 7.27 -6.71 17.24
C ARG A 186 6.43 -5.89 16.28
N PHE A 187 6.60 -4.57 16.31
CA PHE A 187 5.92 -3.67 15.39
C PHE A 187 6.36 -3.92 13.96
N ALA A 188 7.67 -4.01 13.70
CA ALA A 188 8.18 -4.35 12.38
C ALA A 188 7.62 -5.70 11.92
N ALA A 189 7.69 -6.74 12.77
CA ALA A 189 7.21 -8.06 12.39
C ALA A 189 5.73 -8.14 11.98
N GLN A 190 4.86 -7.32 12.58
CA GLN A 190 3.42 -7.34 12.26
C GLN A 190 3.00 -6.28 11.24
N VAL A 191 3.69 -5.13 11.23
CA VAL A 191 3.34 -3.97 10.39
C VAL A 191 4.23 -3.87 9.15
N GLY A 192 5.35 -4.57 9.07
CA GLY A 192 6.31 -4.53 7.95
C GLY A 192 7.18 -3.27 7.89
N LEU A 193 7.06 -2.36 8.87
CA LEU A 193 7.87 -1.16 8.98
C LEU A 193 8.21 -0.91 10.44
N THR A 194 9.39 -0.35 10.72
CA THR A 194 9.69 0.15 12.08
C THR A 194 8.70 1.27 12.48
N PRO A 195 8.43 1.48 13.79
CA PRO A 195 7.53 2.55 14.26
C PRO A 195 7.85 3.93 13.69
N LYS A 196 9.14 4.28 13.60
CA LYS A 196 9.61 5.56 13.06
C LYS A 196 9.32 5.69 11.56
N ARG A 197 9.60 4.65 10.76
CA ARG A 197 9.31 4.65 9.31
C ARG A 197 7.81 4.72 9.06
N PHE A 198 7.02 3.92 9.79
CA PHE A 198 5.56 3.95 9.72
C PHE A 198 5.00 5.34 10.06
N ALA A 199 5.44 5.96 11.16
CA ALA A 199 4.98 7.29 11.56
C ALA A 199 5.27 8.38 10.50
N ARG A 200 6.44 8.31 9.83
CA ARG A 200 6.79 9.20 8.71
C ARG A 200 5.81 9.03 7.55
N VAL A 201 5.57 7.79 7.12
CA VAL A 201 4.63 7.50 6.02
C VAL A 201 3.20 7.94 6.38
N ARG A 202 2.75 7.70 7.62
CA ARG A 202 1.43 8.17 8.06
C ARG A 202 1.33 9.69 8.20
N ARG A 203 2.43 10.38 8.50
CA ARG A 203 2.50 11.85 8.45
C ARG A 203 2.40 12.36 7.01
N LEU A 204 3.09 11.73 6.05
CA LEU A 204 2.92 12.03 4.63
C LEU A 204 1.46 11.84 4.21
N GLN A 205 0.82 10.73 4.58
CA GLN A 205 -0.60 10.52 4.24
C GLN A 205 -1.47 11.65 4.83
N ARG A 206 -1.30 12.02 6.11
CA ARG A 206 -2.02 13.17 6.68
C ARG A 206 -1.74 14.48 5.94
N LEU A 207 -0.52 14.69 5.45
CA LEU A 207 -0.14 15.87 4.67
C LEU A 207 -0.91 15.92 3.33
N LEU A 208 -1.07 14.78 2.66
CA LEU A 208 -1.83 14.67 1.42
C LEU A 208 -3.34 14.88 1.65
N ASP A 209 -3.83 14.55 2.83
CA ASP A 209 -5.26 14.66 3.22
C ASP A 209 -5.64 16.07 3.66
N ALA A 210 -4.67 16.83 4.17
CA ALA A 210 -4.89 18.19 4.61
C ALA A 210 -5.22 19.12 3.44
N GLY A 211 -6.16 20.04 3.66
CA GLY A 211 -6.44 21.16 2.76
C GLY A 211 -5.43 22.29 2.94
N GLY A 212 -5.55 23.34 2.12
CA GLY A 212 -4.67 24.52 2.19
C GLY A 212 -3.40 24.39 1.37
N ASP A 213 -2.52 25.38 1.52
CA ASP A 213 -1.21 25.39 0.86
C ASP A 213 -0.20 24.47 1.56
N TRP A 214 1.00 24.31 0.98
CA TRP A 214 2.01 23.41 1.54
C TRP A 214 2.54 23.82 2.92
N ALA A 215 2.55 25.11 3.25
CA ALA A 215 3.03 25.61 4.54
C ALA A 215 1.97 25.33 5.63
N GLU A 216 0.70 25.61 5.34
CA GLU A 216 -0.44 25.31 6.21
C GLU A 216 -0.53 23.81 6.50
N LYS A 217 -0.44 22.98 5.45
CA LYS A 217 -0.42 21.51 5.59
C LYS A 217 0.73 21.05 6.47
N ALA A 218 1.93 21.61 6.28
CA ALA A 218 3.12 21.23 7.03
C ALA A 218 2.94 21.48 8.54
N ALA A 219 2.46 22.68 8.90
CA ALA A 219 2.16 23.04 10.28
C ALA A 219 1.07 22.12 10.88
N ALA A 220 -0.03 21.89 10.14
CA ALA A 220 -1.16 21.09 10.60
C ALA A 220 -0.81 19.63 10.94
N VAL A 221 0.17 19.04 10.25
CA VAL A 221 0.54 17.63 10.45
C VAL A 221 1.78 17.40 11.32
N GLY A 222 2.36 18.49 11.84
CA GLY A 222 3.46 18.49 12.79
C GLY A 222 4.84 18.38 12.15
N TYR A 223 5.06 18.99 10.98
CA TYR A 223 6.42 19.29 10.54
C TYR A 223 6.97 20.50 11.29
N PHE A 224 8.29 20.49 11.51
CA PHE A 224 8.97 21.59 12.19
C PHE A 224 8.99 22.85 11.33
N ASP A 225 9.32 22.68 10.04
CA ASP A 225 9.32 23.73 9.03
C ASP A 225 9.07 23.15 7.63
N GLN A 226 8.96 24.03 6.64
CA GLN A 226 8.73 23.66 5.25
C GLN A 226 9.92 22.89 4.65
N THR A 227 11.15 23.18 5.05
CA THR A 227 12.37 22.52 4.57
C THR A 227 12.39 21.03 4.95
N HIS A 228 12.05 20.73 6.21
CA HIS A 228 11.91 19.38 6.72
C HIS A 228 10.75 18.65 6.02
N MET A 229 9.62 19.34 5.79
CA MET A 229 8.50 18.77 5.03
C MET A 229 8.92 18.40 3.61
N ILE A 230 9.60 19.29 2.88
CA ILE A 230 10.06 19.04 1.50
C ILE A 230 11.06 17.87 1.47
N SER A 231 11.98 17.82 2.43
CA SER A 231 12.97 16.72 2.52
C SER A 231 12.30 15.38 2.78
N ASP A 232 11.36 15.31 3.74
CA ASP A 232 10.64 14.07 4.04
C ASP A 232 9.75 13.64 2.87
N PHE A 233 9.06 14.59 2.22
CA PHE A 233 8.26 14.35 1.03
C PHE A 233 9.09 13.75 -0.10
N ARG A 234 10.25 14.35 -0.42
CA ARG A 234 11.18 13.82 -1.44
C ARG A 234 11.68 12.43 -1.08
N ALA A 235 12.08 12.20 0.17
CA ALA A 235 12.58 10.91 0.60
C ALA A 235 11.54 9.78 0.48
N LEU A 236 10.26 10.09 0.68
CA LEU A 236 9.18 9.10 0.64
C LEU A 236 8.57 8.93 -0.76
N THR A 237 8.55 9.99 -1.57
CA THR A 237 7.82 10.02 -2.86
C THR A 237 8.72 10.04 -4.09
N GLY A 238 10.00 10.37 -3.93
CA GLY A 238 10.93 10.60 -5.04
C GLY A 238 10.76 11.94 -5.76
N MET A 239 9.82 12.78 -5.36
CA MET A 239 9.51 14.04 -6.04
C MET A 239 9.31 15.21 -5.07
N THR A 240 9.20 16.43 -5.58
CA THR A 240 8.90 17.61 -4.75
C THR A 240 7.39 17.77 -4.55
N PRO A 241 6.94 18.46 -3.48
CA PRO A 241 5.53 18.82 -3.34
C PRO A 241 4.98 19.62 -4.53
N THR A 242 5.81 20.47 -5.15
CA THR A 242 5.44 21.26 -6.32
C THR A 242 5.31 20.43 -7.60
N ALA A 243 6.01 19.31 -7.72
CA ALA A 243 5.91 18.36 -8.84
C ALA A 243 4.81 17.31 -8.64
N TYR A 244 4.34 17.11 -7.42
CA TYR A 244 3.29 16.16 -7.09
C TYR A 244 1.95 16.52 -7.77
N ARG A 245 1.50 15.66 -8.68
CA ARG A 245 0.22 15.78 -9.39
C ARG A 245 -0.49 14.43 -9.38
N PRO A 246 -1.42 14.20 -8.44
CA PRO A 246 -2.11 12.93 -8.38
C PRO A 246 -3.02 12.77 -9.61
N ARG A 247 -3.25 11.51 -9.99
CA ARG A 247 -4.09 11.15 -11.15
C ARG A 247 -5.49 11.75 -11.04
N SER A 248 -6.05 11.76 -9.84
CA SER A 248 -7.32 12.41 -9.50
C SER A 248 -7.37 12.73 -7.99
N ALA A 249 -8.35 13.52 -7.56
CA ALA A 249 -8.54 13.83 -6.14
C ALA A 249 -8.81 12.55 -5.30
N GLY A 250 -9.45 11.54 -5.89
CA GLY A 250 -9.72 10.25 -5.24
C GLY A 250 -8.55 9.26 -5.27
N GLU A 251 -7.55 9.49 -6.13
CA GLU A 251 -6.40 8.61 -6.36
C GLU A 251 -5.08 9.30 -6.01
N ARG A 252 -5.05 9.99 -4.88
CA ARG A 252 -3.89 10.75 -4.40
C ARG A 252 -2.59 9.95 -4.29
N ASN A 253 -2.67 8.63 -4.17
CA ASN A 253 -1.50 7.77 -4.07
C ASN A 253 -0.95 7.32 -5.43
N HIS A 254 -1.51 7.79 -6.54
CA HIS A 254 -1.10 7.44 -7.89
C HIS A 254 -0.72 8.73 -8.63
N VAL A 255 0.55 8.87 -9.00
CA VAL A 255 1.09 10.07 -9.67
C VAL A 255 1.66 9.68 -11.03
N SER A 256 0.99 10.08 -12.11
CA SER A 256 1.43 9.78 -13.47
C SER A 256 2.84 10.32 -13.74
N LEU A 257 3.72 9.48 -14.29
CA LEU A 257 5.02 9.91 -14.77
C LEU A 257 4.92 10.36 -16.23
N PRO A 258 5.67 11.40 -16.64
CA PRO A 258 5.80 11.72 -18.06
C PRO A 258 6.35 10.50 -18.82
N ARG A 259 5.82 10.21 -20.02
CA ARG A 259 6.43 9.19 -20.88
C ARG A 259 7.91 9.55 -21.08
N PRO A 260 8.85 8.62 -20.92
CA PRO A 260 10.23 8.87 -21.28
C PRO A 260 10.25 9.34 -22.74
N ALA A 261 10.94 10.45 -23.03
CA ALA A 261 11.14 10.87 -24.42
C ALA A 261 11.71 9.68 -25.20
N ALA A 262 11.07 9.32 -26.32
CA ALA A 262 11.57 8.25 -27.17
C ALA A 262 13.03 8.58 -27.48
N ARG A 263 13.96 7.70 -27.09
CA ARG A 263 15.37 7.83 -27.49
C ARG A 263 15.34 7.88 -29.01
N ARG A 264 15.67 9.04 -29.59
CA ARG A 264 15.89 9.17 -31.03
C ARG A 264 16.92 8.11 -31.40
N SER A 265 16.49 7.10 -32.12
CA SER A 265 17.38 6.16 -32.80
C SER A 265 18.30 7.01 -33.67
N ALA A 266 19.59 7.05 -33.33
CA ALA A 266 20.59 7.58 -34.24
C ALA A 266 20.52 6.75 -35.53
N PRO A 267 20.41 7.37 -36.71
CA PRO A 267 20.51 6.62 -37.96
C PRO A 267 21.89 5.95 -38.01
N ARG A 268 21.89 4.69 -38.43
CA ARG A 268 23.10 3.88 -38.67
C ARG A 268 23.98 4.50 -39.74
#